data_AF-A0A946MBN3-F1
#
_entry.id   AF-A0A946MBN3-F1
#
_cell.length_a   1.000
_cell.length_b   1.000
_cell.length_c   1.000
_cell.angle_alpha   90.00
_cell.angle_beta   90.00
_cell.angle_gamma   90.00
#
_symmetry.space_group_name_H-M   'P 1'
#
loop_
_entity.id
_entity.type
_entity.pdbx_description
1 polymer ?
#
loop_
_entity_poly.entity_id
_entity_poly.type
_entity_poly.pdbx_seq_one_letter_code
_entity_poly.pdbx_strand_id
1 'polypeptide(L)'
;MTSILRKIPALSCYLVLFSALSGCDNQTAMDSPDNPRIPENPPAQQSPQKPKTKQTEKYANSSAQSPRNNNEPKSNIRFEQLQQNPKAQYQNHQQANHHTMLETIGGGVALFDYDNDGLIDMLFTGGGQFIENGGLLPSINGHPPVLYRNNGDATFTDVTAHAGLNVQPFYSHGAFTADYDNDGCPDILITGFGGLLLFHNNGDGTFDEVASDLNLNDQAWSVGAAWGDINNDGILELYVAHYIDWSFDNHPFCSGKNTSFLANPNDTNPNDTNRRDTCSPRLFAPLPDQLFQFDDNGRFVDISQQAGIRTTNNKQYGKGLGVLMADLDLDGDID
;
A
#
# COMPACT_ATOMS: atom_id res chain seq x y z
N MET A 1 -69.31 5.33 -41.03
CA MET A 1 -69.09 5.24 -39.57
C MET A 1 -67.60 5.40 -39.31
N THR A 2 -67.26 6.60 -38.84
CA THR A 2 -66.13 7.03 -38.02
C THR A 2 -65.10 5.97 -37.62
N SER A 3 -63.84 6.18 -38.02
CA SER A 3 -62.67 5.66 -37.29
C SER A 3 -61.59 6.75 -37.29
N ILE A 4 -61.27 7.18 -36.07
CA ILE A 4 -60.43 8.31 -35.70
C ILE A 4 -59.02 7.77 -35.47
N LEU A 5 -58.05 8.17 -36.29
CA LEU A 5 -56.63 8.00 -35.99
C LEU A 5 -56.09 9.32 -35.42
N ARG A 6 -55.91 9.33 -34.09
CA ARG A 6 -55.25 10.41 -33.35
C ARG A 6 -53.75 10.40 -33.67
N LYS A 7 -53.23 11.54 -34.13
CA LYS A 7 -51.79 11.85 -34.14
C LYS A 7 -51.34 12.10 -32.70
N ILE A 8 -50.30 11.39 -32.26
CA ILE A 8 -49.54 11.69 -31.03
C ILE A 8 -48.35 12.57 -31.46
N PRO A 9 -48.08 13.72 -30.81
CA PRO A 9 -46.86 14.46 -31.08
C PRO A 9 -45.66 13.76 -30.42
N ALA A 10 -44.57 13.63 -31.16
CA ALA A 10 -43.30 13.15 -30.64
C ALA A 10 -42.77 14.12 -29.57
N LEU A 11 -42.62 13.63 -28.35
CA LEU A 11 -41.91 14.32 -27.28
C LEU A 11 -40.40 14.16 -27.58
N SER A 12 -39.75 15.22 -28.05
CA SER A 12 -38.28 15.27 -28.08
C SER A 12 -37.79 15.38 -26.64
N CYS A 13 -37.33 14.26 -26.08
CA CYS A 13 -36.42 14.29 -24.94
C CYS A 13 -35.07 14.80 -25.43
N TYR A 14 -34.74 16.05 -25.14
CA TYR A 14 -33.34 16.48 -25.08
C TYR A 14 -32.72 15.77 -23.88
N LEU A 15 -32.00 14.68 -24.14
CA LEU A 15 -31.04 14.15 -23.20
C LEU A 15 -29.85 15.11 -23.24
N VAL A 16 -29.81 16.08 -22.32
CA VAL A 16 -28.59 16.80 -22.02
C VAL A 16 -27.71 15.82 -21.27
N LEU A 17 -26.83 15.12 -22.00
CA LEU A 17 -25.66 14.50 -21.39
C LEU A 17 -24.80 15.66 -20.87
N PHE A 18 -24.91 15.97 -19.59
CA PHE A 18 -23.76 16.49 -18.87
C PHE A 18 -22.80 15.30 -18.72
N SER A 19 -21.93 15.12 -19.71
CA SER A 19 -20.66 14.46 -19.49
C SER A 19 -19.85 15.41 -18.60
N ALA A 20 -20.01 15.28 -17.29
CA ALA A 20 -18.96 15.71 -16.38
C ALA A 20 -17.80 14.75 -16.63
N LEU A 21 -16.93 15.12 -17.58
CA LEU A 21 -15.55 14.67 -17.56
C LEU A 21 -14.97 15.33 -16.32
N SER A 22 -15.08 14.67 -15.17
CA SER A 22 -14.19 14.92 -14.04
C SER A 22 -12.82 14.38 -14.45
N GLY A 23 -12.17 15.10 -15.37
CA GLY A 23 -10.75 14.94 -15.60
C GLY A 23 -10.03 15.85 -14.61
N CYS A 24 -8.86 15.41 -14.15
CA CYS A 24 -7.83 16.18 -13.45
C CYS A 24 -8.05 17.70 -13.51
N ASP A 25 -8.48 18.30 -12.40
CA ASP A 25 -8.80 19.71 -12.35
C ASP A 25 -7.49 20.51 -12.34
N ASN A 26 -7.09 21.00 -13.51
CA ASN A 26 -5.92 21.88 -13.69
C ASN A 26 -6.11 23.31 -13.11
N GLN A 27 -6.78 23.46 -11.96
CA GLN A 27 -7.07 24.76 -11.35
C GLN A 27 -6.40 24.93 -9.98
N THR A 28 -5.44 25.85 -9.96
CA THR A 28 -4.88 26.47 -8.76
C THR A 28 -5.96 27.08 -7.86
N ALA A 29 -5.82 26.79 -6.55
CA ALA A 29 -6.41 27.44 -5.38
C ALA A 29 -7.88 27.14 -5.03
N MET A 30 -8.04 26.52 -3.85
CA MET A 30 -9.30 26.24 -3.16
C MET A 30 -10.10 27.52 -2.88
N ASP A 31 -11.35 27.56 -3.35
CA ASP A 31 -12.40 28.41 -2.80
C ASP A 31 -13.56 27.50 -2.35
N SER A 32 -13.83 27.51 -1.05
CA SER A 32 -14.81 26.66 -0.37
C SER A 32 -16.23 27.24 -0.45
N PRO A 33 -17.28 26.44 -0.74
CA PRO A 33 -18.65 26.83 -0.45
C PRO A 33 -19.22 26.09 0.78
N ASP A 34 -19.64 26.88 1.77
CA ASP A 34 -20.46 26.49 2.93
C ASP A 34 -21.63 25.57 2.54
N ASN A 35 -21.80 24.46 3.27
CA ASN A 35 -23.00 23.61 3.17
C ASN A 35 -23.76 23.53 4.53
N PRO A 36 -25.10 23.66 4.58
CA PRO A 36 -25.85 23.76 5.84
C PRO A 36 -26.13 22.39 6.49
N ARG A 37 -26.04 22.36 7.83
CA ARG A 37 -26.29 21.19 8.70
C ARG A 37 -27.73 20.65 8.63
N ILE A 38 -27.87 19.33 8.56
CA ILE A 38 -29.14 18.58 8.77
C ILE A 38 -29.18 18.06 10.22
N PRO A 39 -30.34 18.01 10.92
CA PRO A 39 -30.40 17.63 12.33
C PRO A 39 -30.38 16.11 12.57
N GLU A 40 -29.59 15.69 13.55
CA GLU A 40 -29.47 14.33 14.07
C GLU A 40 -30.71 13.86 14.86
N ASN A 41 -31.04 12.57 14.75
CA ASN A 41 -31.92 11.86 15.69
C ASN A 41 -31.11 10.82 16.46
N PRO A 42 -31.38 10.59 17.77
CA PRO A 42 -30.52 9.77 18.61
C PRO A 42 -30.75 8.25 18.43
N PRO A 43 -29.72 7.41 18.60
CA PRO A 43 -29.80 5.96 18.40
C PRO A 43 -30.47 5.23 19.58
N ALA A 44 -31.17 4.15 19.24
CA ALA A 44 -31.84 3.26 20.18
C ALA A 44 -30.86 2.30 20.88
N GLN A 45 -30.95 2.19 22.20
CA GLN A 45 -30.15 1.32 23.05
C GLN A 45 -30.47 -0.18 22.83
N GLN A 46 -29.46 -1.01 22.58
CA GLN A 46 -29.53 -2.46 22.79
C GLN A 46 -28.47 -2.92 23.81
N SER A 47 -28.87 -3.83 24.68
CA SER A 47 -28.12 -4.26 25.88
C SER A 47 -27.11 -5.38 25.58
N PRO A 48 -25.96 -5.43 26.29
CA PRO A 48 -24.86 -6.34 25.99
C PRO A 48 -25.10 -7.78 26.48
N GLN A 49 -24.81 -8.78 25.63
CA GLN A 49 -24.77 -10.20 26.00
C GLN A 49 -23.37 -10.62 26.50
N LYS A 50 -23.32 -11.45 27.55
CA LYS A 50 -22.10 -11.92 28.23
C LYS A 50 -21.26 -12.90 27.40
N PRO A 51 -19.92 -12.93 27.56
CA PRO A 51 -19.03 -13.87 26.86
C PRO A 51 -19.13 -15.29 27.42
N LYS A 52 -19.15 -16.29 26.53
CA LYS A 52 -19.01 -17.72 26.89
C LYS A 52 -17.54 -18.14 26.93
N THR A 53 -17.25 -19.08 27.81
CA THR A 53 -15.95 -19.56 28.32
C THR A 53 -15.07 -20.24 27.25
N LYS A 54 -13.75 -20.01 27.34
CA LYS A 54 -12.70 -20.64 26.52
C LYS A 54 -12.59 -22.15 26.78
N GLN A 55 -12.63 -22.98 25.73
CA GLN A 55 -12.09 -24.33 25.73
C GLN A 55 -10.76 -24.34 24.97
N THR A 56 -9.73 -24.86 25.61
CA THR A 56 -8.40 -25.13 25.04
C THR A 56 -8.43 -26.39 24.18
N GLU A 57 -8.19 -26.25 22.87
CA GLU A 57 -7.89 -27.38 21.99
C GLU A 57 -6.40 -27.44 21.66
N LYS A 58 -5.83 -28.65 21.81
CA LYS A 58 -4.45 -29.00 21.49
C LYS A 58 -4.33 -29.18 19.98
N TYR A 59 -3.43 -28.46 19.32
CA TYR A 59 -3.11 -28.68 17.91
C TYR A 59 -2.26 -29.94 17.75
N ALA A 60 -2.86 -30.97 17.15
CA ALA A 60 -2.15 -32.12 16.60
C ALA A 60 -1.90 -31.87 15.11
N ASN A 61 -0.65 -32.09 14.66
CA ASN A 61 -0.28 -32.08 13.25
C ASN A 61 -1.07 -33.15 12.48
N SER A 62 -2.02 -32.73 11.65
CA SER A 62 -2.49 -33.52 10.52
C SER A 62 -2.70 -32.60 9.33
N SER A 63 -2.02 -32.90 8.23
CA SER A 63 -2.33 -32.37 6.91
C SER A 63 -3.69 -32.93 6.47
N ALA A 64 -4.76 -32.34 6.99
CA ALA A 64 -6.12 -32.60 6.55
C ALA A 64 -6.52 -31.47 5.60
N GLN A 65 -6.64 -31.78 4.30
CA GLN A 65 -7.48 -30.97 3.42
C GLN A 65 -8.88 -30.97 4.04
N SER A 66 -9.42 -29.80 4.36
CA SER A 66 -10.82 -29.69 4.78
C SER A 66 -11.70 -30.42 3.76
N PRO A 67 -12.61 -31.32 4.19
CA PRO A 67 -13.51 -31.99 3.27
C PRO A 67 -14.33 -30.90 2.57
N ARG A 68 -14.15 -30.79 1.24
CA ARG A 68 -14.93 -29.86 0.41
C ARG A 68 -16.40 -30.22 0.60
N ASN A 69 -17.14 -29.33 1.24
CA ASN A 69 -18.57 -29.47 1.35
C ASN A 69 -19.16 -29.22 -0.05
N ASN A 70 -19.71 -30.27 -0.68
CA ASN A 70 -20.25 -30.18 -2.05
C ASN A 70 -21.46 -29.23 -2.19
N ASN A 71 -21.91 -28.64 -1.07
CA ASN A 71 -22.97 -27.65 -1.00
C ASN A 71 -22.48 -26.20 -0.87
N GLU A 72 -21.17 -25.94 -0.91
CA GLU A 72 -20.69 -24.56 -1.02
C GLU A 72 -21.07 -23.95 -2.38
N PRO A 73 -21.59 -22.70 -2.41
CA PRO A 73 -21.86 -22.02 -3.66
C PRO A 73 -20.57 -21.91 -4.45
N LYS A 74 -20.48 -22.64 -5.56
CA LYS A 74 -19.34 -22.53 -6.47
C LYS A 74 -19.34 -21.12 -7.03
N SER A 75 -18.29 -20.35 -6.74
CA SER A 75 -18.08 -19.06 -7.41
C SER A 75 -18.19 -19.25 -8.93
N ASN A 76 -18.84 -18.32 -9.63
CA ASN A 76 -18.86 -18.30 -11.10
C ASN A 76 -17.59 -17.68 -11.68
N ILE A 77 -16.72 -17.10 -10.84
CA ILE A 77 -15.45 -16.50 -11.26
C ILE A 77 -14.48 -17.62 -11.65
N ARG A 78 -13.87 -17.50 -12.83
CA ARG A 78 -12.84 -18.39 -13.34
C ARG A 78 -11.61 -17.54 -13.62
N PHE A 79 -10.46 -17.97 -13.09
CA PHE A 79 -9.18 -17.41 -13.45
C PHE A 79 -8.63 -18.21 -14.62
N GLU A 80 -8.28 -17.53 -15.70
CA GLU A 80 -7.48 -18.11 -16.76
C GLU A 80 -6.11 -17.44 -16.75
N GLN A 81 -5.08 -18.24 -17.01
CA GLN A 81 -3.76 -17.70 -17.21
C GLN A 81 -3.72 -17.07 -18.60
N LEU A 82 -3.61 -15.75 -18.67
CA LEU A 82 -3.28 -15.06 -19.91
C LEU A 82 -1.90 -15.56 -20.38
N GLN A 83 -1.73 -15.75 -21.70
CA GLN A 83 -0.41 -16.06 -22.24
C GLN A 83 0.58 -15.01 -21.74
N GLN A 84 1.71 -15.46 -21.19
CA GLN A 84 2.70 -14.55 -20.62
C GLN A 84 3.06 -13.49 -21.66
N ASN A 85 2.79 -12.22 -21.36
CA ASN A 85 3.38 -11.13 -22.10
C ASN A 85 4.84 -11.03 -21.59
N PRO A 86 5.85 -11.46 -22.36
CA PRO A 86 7.23 -11.44 -21.89
C PRO A 86 7.74 -10.02 -21.60
N LYS A 87 7.00 -8.98 -22.01
CA LYS A 87 7.34 -7.57 -21.77
C LYS A 87 6.97 -7.05 -20.37
N ALA A 88 6.08 -7.73 -19.64
CA ALA A 88 5.73 -7.36 -18.27
C ALA A 88 6.32 -8.40 -17.31
N GLN A 89 7.61 -8.26 -17.02
CA GLN A 89 8.31 -9.08 -16.01
C GLN A 89 8.74 -8.19 -14.87
N TYR A 90 8.52 -8.67 -13.64
CA TYR A 90 8.89 -7.97 -12.43
C TYR A 90 9.93 -8.78 -11.65
N GLN A 91 10.99 -8.11 -11.20
CA GLN A 91 11.98 -8.65 -10.27
C GLN A 91 12.34 -7.56 -9.26
N ASN A 92 12.30 -7.90 -7.97
CA ASN A 92 12.73 -7.01 -6.89
C ASN A 92 14.18 -7.25 -6.46
N HIS A 93 14.90 -8.13 -7.15
CA HIS A 93 16.31 -8.47 -6.93
C HIS A 93 16.68 -8.96 -5.51
N GLN A 94 15.72 -9.53 -4.77
CA GLN A 94 15.91 -10.10 -3.43
C GLN A 94 16.77 -11.39 -3.37
N GLN A 95 17.37 -11.82 -4.47
CA GLN A 95 18.09 -13.10 -4.60
C GLN A 95 19.61 -12.91 -4.65
N ALA A 96 20.14 -12.02 -3.82
CA ALA A 96 21.56 -11.65 -3.85
C ALA A 96 22.46 -12.58 -3.01
N ASN A 97 21.86 -13.46 -2.20
CA ASN A 97 22.52 -14.40 -1.27
C ASN A 97 23.31 -13.69 -0.16
N HIS A 98 22.92 -12.46 0.20
CA HIS A 98 23.49 -11.78 1.36
C HIS A 98 22.80 -12.15 2.67
N HIS A 99 21.74 -12.98 2.63
CA HIS A 99 20.96 -13.41 3.79
C HIS A 99 20.56 -12.24 4.70
N THR A 100 20.26 -11.09 4.09
CA THR A 100 19.88 -9.85 4.77
C THR A 100 18.39 -9.82 5.04
N MET A 101 17.97 -8.92 5.94
CA MET A 101 16.56 -8.67 6.14
C MET A 101 15.89 -8.08 4.88
N LEU A 102 16.60 -7.27 4.08
CA LEU A 102 16.06 -6.71 2.84
C LEU A 102 15.59 -7.79 1.86
N GLU A 103 16.36 -8.88 1.75
CA GLU A 103 16.06 -10.00 0.87
C GLU A 103 14.82 -10.82 1.32
N THR A 104 14.25 -10.53 2.49
CA THR A 104 13.01 -11.18 2.98
C THR A 104 11.75 -10.41 2.64
N ILE A 105 11.88 -9.14 2.27
CA ILE A 105 10.75 -8.27 1.99
C ILE A 105 10.56 -8.20 0.47
N GLY A 106 9.36 -8.58 0.04
CA GLY A 106 8.94 -8.52 -1.36
C GLY A 106 8.85 -7.07 -1.85
N GLY A 107 8.36 -6.92 -3.08
CA GLY A 107 7.87 -5.61 -3.52
C GLY A 107 6.40 -5.65 -3.88
N GLY A 108 5.81 -4.46 -3.94
CA GLY A 108 4.39 -4.20 -4.06
C GLY A 108 3.99 -3.82 -5.47
N VAL A 109 2.67 -3.75 -5.65
CA VAL A 109 2.02 -3.30 -6.88
C VAL A 109 0.91 -2.33 -6.50
N ALA A 110 0.83 -1.22 -7.22
CA ALA A 110 -0.32 -0.33 -7.21
C ALA A 110 -1.11 -0.50 -8.51
N LEU A 111 -2.45 -0.50 -8.39
CA LEU A 111 -3.38 -0.62 -9.51
C LEU A 111 -4.29 0.60 -9.50
N PHE A 112 -4.17 1.46 -10.50
CA PHE A 112 -4.86 2.74 -10.60
C PHE A 112 -4.90 3.20 -12.06
N ASP A 113 -5.79 4.13 -12.39
CA ASP A 113 -5.86 4.77 -13.71
C ASP A 113 -4.97 6.01 -13.66
N TYR A 114 -3.74 5.93 -14.20
CA TYR A 114 -2.76 7.01 -14.00
C TYR A 114 -2.97 8.19 -14.96
N ASP A 115 -3.60 7.95 -16.12
CA ASP A 115 -3.85 8.95 -17.16
C ASP A 115 -5.34 9.24 -17.41
N ASN A 116 -6.22 8.78 -16.51
CA ASN A 116 -7.67 8.99 -16.55
C ASN A 116 -8.32 8.52 -17.86
N ASP A 117 -7.79 7.47 -18.49
CA ASP A 117 -8.32 6.90 -19.73
C ASP A 117 -9.43 5.85 -19.51
N GLY A 118 -9.74 5.56 -18.23
CA GLY A 118 -10.73 4.60 -17.79
C GLY A 118 -10.23 3.16 -17.70
N LEU A 119 -8.94 2.92 -17.95
CA LEU A 119 -8.30 1.62 -17.85
C LEU A 119 -7.41 1.57 -16.60
N ILE A 120 -7.41 0.43 -15.91
CA ILE A 120 -6.54 0.24 -14.75
C ILE A 120 -5.14 -0.15 -15.24
N ASP A 121 -4.16 0.64 -14.83
CA ASP A 121 -2.73 0.48 -15.06
C ASP A 121 -2.05 -0.21 -13.89
N MET A 122 -0.74 -0.45 -14.02
CA MET A 122 0.02 -1.16 -13.01
C MET A 122 1.36 -0.50 -12.75
N LEU A 123 1.63 -0.16 -11.50
CA LEU A 123 2.97 0.24 -11.05
C LEU A 123 3.57 -0.83 -10.16
N PHE A 124 4.77 -1.27 -10.48
CA PHE A 124 5.58 -2.15 -9.63
C PHE A 124 6.70 -1.36 -8.99
N THR A 125 6.95 -1.59 -7.71
CA THR A 125 8.15 -1.06 -7.02
C THR A 125 9.42 -1.63 -7.67
N GLY A 126 10.54 -0.89 -7.70
CA GLY A 126 11.77 -1.38 -8.36
C GLY A 126 12.57 -2.41 -7.56
N GLY A 127 12.44 -2.41 -6.24
CA GLY A 127 13.35 -3.14 -5.35
C GLY A 127 14.73 -2.48 -5.35
N GLY A 128 15.79 -3.28 -5.33
CA GLY A 128 17.14 -2.75 -5.42
C GLY A 128 18.19 -3.83 -5.55
N GLN A 129 19.44 -3.41 -5.68
CA GLN A 129 20.59 -4.29 -5.86
C GLN A 129 21.66 -4.01 -4.82
N PHE A 130 22.42 -5.07 -4.53
CA PHE A 130 23.63 -4.99 -3.74
C PHE A 130 24.83 -4.76 -4.66
N ILE A 131 25.63 -3.76 -4.34
CA ILE A 131 26.86 -3.42 -5.05
C ILE A 131 28.04 -3.87 -4.20
N GLU A 132 28.80 -4.82 -4.74
CA GLU A 132 29.97 -5.38 -4.09
C GLU A 132 31.13 -4.39 -4.06
N ASN A 133 31.67 -4.13 -2.87
CA ASN A 133 32.70 -3.11 -2.64
C ASN A 133 34.08 -3.72 -2.34
N GLY A 134 34.47 -4.75 -3.10
CA GLY A 134 35.85 -5.27 -3.08
C GLY A 134 36.36 -5.75 -1.72
N GLY A 135 35.47 -6.33 -0.89
CA GLY A 135 35.79 -6.80 0.47
C GLY A 135 35.35 -5.88 1.60
N LEU A 136 34.79 -4.71 1.29
CA LEU A 136 34.02 -3.88 2.22
C LEU A 136 32.55 -4.31 2.25
N LEU A 137 31.78 -3.74 3.19
CA LEU A 137 30.33 -3.94 3.25
C LEU A 137 29.68 -3.52 1.91
N PRO A 138 28.75 -4.33 1.37
CA PRO A 138 28.02 -3.96 0.17
C PRO A 138 27.26 -2.66 0.36
N SER A 139 27.11 -1.88 -0.71
CA SER A 139 26.18 -0.75 -0.75
C SER A 139 24.88 -1.19 -1.43
N ILE A 140 23.80 -0.48 -1.14
CA ILE A 140 22.47 -0.77 -1.70
C ILE A 140 22.11 0.35 -2.65
N ASN A 141 21.74 0.00 -3.88
CA ASN A 141 21.20 0.94 -4.86
C ASN A 141 19.77 0.53 -5.19
N GLY A 142 18.84 1.49 -5.21
CA GLY A 142 17.48 1.25 -5.68
C GLY A 142 17.44 0.98 -7.19
N HIS A 143 16.37 0.32 -7.63
CA HIS A 143 15.97 0.34 -9.03
C HIS A 143 14.73 1.21 -9.20
N PRO A 144 14.46 1.75 -10.40
CA PRO A 144 13.26 2.51 -10.62
C PRO A 144 12.01 1.65 -10.48
N PRO A 145 10.88 2.23 -10.02
CA PRO A 145 9.59 1.61 -10.24
C PRO A 145 9.35 1.44 -11.75
N VAL A 146 8.41 0.58 -12.11
CA VAL A 146 7.99 0.39 -13.50
C VAL A 146 6.49 0.61 -13.60
N LEU A 147 6.10 1.59 -14.42
CA LEU A 147 4.71 1.90 -14.71
C LEU A 147 4.33 1.34 -16.08
N TYR A 148 3.32 0.48 -16.09
CA TYR A 148 2.75 -0.16 -17.26
C TYR A 148 1.36 0.40 -17.54
N ARG A 149 1.23 1.13 -18.65
CA ARG A 149 -0.07 1.55 -19.18
C ARG A 149 -0.81 0.37 -19.80
N ASN A 150 -2.08 0.21 -19.48
CA ASN A 150 -3.00 -0.76 -20.07
C ASN A 150 -3.50 -0.27 -21.43
N ASN A 151 -3.32 -1.08 -22.47
CA ASN A 151 -3.74 -0.71 -23.83
C ASN A 151 -5.20 -1.11 -24.14
N GLY A 152 -5.94 -1.69 -23.19
CA GLY A 152 -7.33 -2.10 -23.33
C GLY A 152 -7.55 -3.46 -24.01
N ASP A 153 -6.48 -4.14 -24.42
CA ASP A 153 -6.49 -5.42 -25.12
C ASP A 153 -5.68 -6.52 -24.38
N ALA A 154 -5.56 -6.36 -23.05
CA ALA A 154 -4.71 -7.17 -22.17
C ALA A 154 -3.21 -7.12 -22.51
N THR A 155 -2.78 -6.13 -23.29
CA THR A 155 -1.37 -5.77 -23.45
C THR A 155 -1.05 -4.50 -22.66
N PHE A 156 0.25 -4.32 -22.39
CA PHE A 156 0.76 -3.23 -21.58
C PHE A 156 1.95 -2.55 -22.25
N THR A 157 2.06 -1.24 -22.06
CA THR A 157 3.16 -0.40 -22.53
C THR A 157 3.93 0.15 -21.33
N ASP A 158 5.24 -0.07 -21.28
CA ASP A 158 6.09 0.59 -20.29
C ASP A 158 6.18 2.08 -20.60
N VAL A 159 5.65 2.90 -19.69
CA VAL A 159 5.61 4.37 -19.79
C VAL A 159 6.48 5.03 -18.71
N THR A 160 7.26 4.27 -17.96
CA THR A 160 8.04 4.73 -16.79
C THR A 160 8.86 5.99 -17.07
N ALA A 161 9.63 5.97 -18.17
CA ALA A 161 10.47 7.10 -18.53
C ALA A 161 9.68 8.32 -19.02
N HIS A 162 8.54 8.09 -19.67
CA HIS A 162 7.66 9.17 -20.11
C HIS A 162 6.98 9.84 -18.93
N ALA A 163 6.54 9.04 -17.95
CA ALA A 163 5.85 9.49 -16.74
C ALA A 163 6.76 10.17 -15.71
N GLY A 164 8.08 10.26 -15.95
CA GLY A 164 9.03 10.87 -15.00
C GLY A 164 9.46 9.96 -13.85
N LEU A 165 9.04 8.69 -13.83
CA LEU A 165 9.27 7.76 -12.72
C LEU A 165 10.62 7.00 -12.79
N ASN A 166 11.49 7.32 -13.75
CA ASN A 166 12.77 6.63 -13.95
C ASN A 166 13.88 7.09 -12.97
N VAL A 167 13.54 7.14 -11.69
CA VAL A 167 14.43 7.50 -10.57
C VAL A 167 14.82 6.26 -9.78
N GLN A 168 16.00 6.23 -9.14
CA GLN A 168 16.50 5.06 -8.38
C GLN A 168 16.62 5.40 -6.89
N PRO A 169 15.49 5.49 -6.17
CA PRO A 169 15.49 6.26 -4.93
C PRO A 169 16.12 5.50 -3.76
N PHE A 170 15.80 4.22 -3.63
CA PHE A 170 16.22 3.33 -2.56
C PHE A 170 15.70 1.93 -2.85
N TYR A 171 15.99 0.94 -1.99
CA TYR A 171 15.43 -0.40 -2.14
C TYR A 171 13.94 -0.38 -1.77
N SER A 172 13.08 -0.22 -2.77
CA SER A 172 11.64 0.00 -2.58
C SER A 172 10.86 -1.30 -2.30
N HIS A 173 9.81 -1.22 -1.49
CA HIS A 173 8.97 -2.35 -1.09
C HIS A 173 7.48 -2.13 -1.36
N GLY A 174 6.89 -1.00 -0.94
CA GLY A 174 5.46 -0.75 -1.10
C GLY A 174 5.19 0.35 -2.13
N ALA A 175 4.05 0.24 -2.82
CA ALA A 175 3.49 1.27 -3.68
C ALA A 175 2.02 1.46 -3.28
N PHE A 176 1.63 2.72 -3.04
CA PHE A 176 0.30 3.10 -2.55
C PHE A 176 -0.17 4.31 -3.34
N THR A 177 -1.46 4.37 -3.63
CA THR A 177 -2.04 5.46 -4.44
C THR A 177 -3.20 6.10 -3.72
N ALA A 178 -3.26 7.41 -3.77
CA ALA A 178 -4.34 8.24 -3.28
C ALA A 178 -4.27 9.60 -3.98
N ASP A 179 -5.40 10.29 -4.09
CA ASP A 179 -5.46 11.69 -4.49
C ASP A 179 -5.33 12.50 -3.18
N TYR A 180 -4.09 12.86 -2.79
CA TYR A 180 -3.84 13.42 -1.45
C TYR A 180 -4.19 14.91 -1.38
N ASP A 181 -4.19 15.61 -2.51
CA ASP A 181 -4.50 17.03 -2.62
C ASP A 181 -5.87 17.33 -3.24
N ASN A 182 -6.67 16.29 -3.49
CA ASN A 182 -8.04 16.35 -4.02
C ASN A 182 -8.14 17.04 -5.40
N ASP A 183 -7.15 16.83 -6.26
CA ASP A 183 -7.11 17.39 -7.61
C ASP A 183 -7.78 16.49 -8.68
N GLY A 184 -8.21 15.29 -8.28
CA GLY A 184 -8.84 14.29 -9.12
C GLY A 184 -7.86 13.38 -9.88
N CYS A 185 -6.56 13.45 -9.57
CA CYS A 185 -5.51 12.64 -10.15
C CYS A 185 -4.85 11.79 -9.04
N PRO A 186 -4.88 10.45 -9.13
CA PRO A 186 -4.21 9.64 -8.12
C PRO A 186 -2.69 9.83 -8.14
N ASP A 187 -2.13 10.18 -6.98
CA ASP A 187 -0.70 10.29 -6.69
C ASP A 187 -0.10 8.94 -6.27
N ILE A 188 1.23 8.88 -6.18
CA ILE A 188 1.95 7.64 -5.85
C ILE A 188 2.88 7.85 -4.66
N LEU A 189 2.69 7.08 -3.60
CA LEU A 189 3.66 6.91 -2.52
C LEU A 189 4.45 5.61 -2.73
N ILE A 190 5.78 5.70 -2.71
CA ILE A 190 6.69 4.55 -2.71
C ILE A 190 7.41 4.49 -1.37
N THR A 191 7.43 3.32 -0.73
CA THR A 191 8.11 3.07 0.56
C THR A 191 9.26 2.11 0.39
N GLY A 192 10.25 2.13 1.29
CA GLY A 192 11.39 1.21 1.18
C GLY A 192 12.46 1.33 2.26
N PHE A 193 13.53 0.58 2.08
CA PHE A 193 14.75 0.69 2.87
C PHE A 193 15.57 1.90 2.41
N GLY A 194 15.49 3.00 3.17
CA GLY A 194 16.12 4.28 2.86
C GLY A 194 15.14 5.46 2.87
N GLY A 195 13.85 5.21 3.08
CA GLY A 195 12.82 6.22 3.22
C GLY A 195 11.60 5.96 2.36
N LEU A 196 10.95 7.04 1.95
CA LEU A 196 9.82 7.06 1.03
C LEU A 196 10.01 8.13 -0.04
N LEU A 197 9.20 8.07 -1.10
CA LEU A 197 8.95 9.16 -2.04
C LEU A 197 7.44 9.34 -2.22
N LEU A 198 7.04 10.57 -2.54
CA LEU A 198 5.67 10.92 -2.93
C LEU A 198 5.75 11.61 -4.29
N PHE A 199 5.02 11.07 -5.26
CA PHE A 199 4.94 11.56 -6.62
C PHE A 199 3.57 12.16 -6.86
N HIS A 200 3.53 13.47 -7.11
CA HIS A 200 2.32 14.18 -7.49
C HIS A 200 2.00 13.93 -8.97
N ASN A 201 0.75 13.61 -9.28
CA ASN A 201 0.30 13.41 -10.66
C ASN A 201 -0.07 14.75 -11.31
N ASN A 202 0.67 15.17 -12.34
CA ASN A 202 0.46 16.46 -12.99
C ASN A 202 -0.80 16.50 -13.90
N GLY A 203 -1.56 15.41 -13.99
CA GLY A 203 -2.76 15.30 -14.82
C GLY A 203 -2.51 15.24 -16.33
N ASP A 204 -1.25 15.19 -16.76
CA ASP A 204 -0.83 15.06 -18.16
C ASP A 204 -0.12 13.72 -18.46
N GLY A 205 -0.22 12.77 -17.53
CA GLY A 205 0.45 11.47 -17.57
C GLY A 205 1.90 11.51 -17.07
N THR A 206 2.35 12.61 -16.47
CA THR A 206 3.65 12.75 -15.82
C THR A 206 3.52 12.97 -14.31
N PHE A 207 4.62 12.70 -13.60
CA PHE A 207 4.71 12.86 -12.16
C PHE A 207 5.93 13.68 -11.74
N ASP A 208 5.76 14.47 -10.68
CA ASP A 208 6.84 15.16 -9.98
C ASP A 208 7.03 14.59 -8.57
N GLU A 209 8.29 14.39 -8.16
CA GLU A 209 8.61 13.96 -6.79
C GLU A 209 8.57 15.17 -5.85
N VAL A 210 7.72 15.13 -4.82
CA VAL A 210 7.36 16.30 -4.00
C VAL A 210 7.52 16.07 -2.50
N ALA A 211 7.98 14.90 -2.04
CA ALA A 211 7.97 14.56 -0.61
C ALA A 211 8.72 15.59 0.25
N SER A 212 9.91 15.99 -0.18
CA SER A 212 10.72 16.97 0.56
C SER A 212 10.06 18.35 0.63
N ASP A 213 9.44 18.78 -0.47
CA ASP A 213 8.76 20.08 -0.57
C ASP A 213 7.55 20.12 0.37
N LEU A 214 6.82 19.01 0.46
CA LEU A 214 5.67 18.83 1.34
C LEU A 214 6.05 18.45 2.79
N ASN A 215 7.33 18.51 3.16
CA ASN A 215 7.83 18.17 4.52
C ASN A 215 7.68 16.68 4.92
N LEU A 216 7.52 15.78 3.95
CA LEU A 216 7.47 14.33 4.17
C LEU A 216 8.89 13.72 4.07
N ASN A 217 9.76 14.09 5.02
CA ASN A 217 11.19 13.72 5.03
C ASN A 217 11.49 12.49 5.89
N ASP A 218 10.85 11.36 5.60
CA ASP A 218 11.07 10.11 6.32
C ASP A 218 12.13 9.21 5.64
N GLN A 219 13.15 8.84 6.40
CA GLN A 219 14.27 7.99 5.96
C GLN A 219 14.31 6.63 6.65
N ALA A 220 13.40 6.38 7.59
CA ALA A 220 13.32 5.09 8.27
C ALA A 220 12.87 4.00 7.29
N TRP A 221 13.20 2.74 7.60
CA TRP A 221 12.79 1.62 6.75
C TRP A 221 11.27 1.44 6.80
N SER A 222 10.58 1.97 5.79
CA SER A 222 9.14 1.90 5.60
C SER A 222 8.78 0.72 4.67
N VAL A 223 7.60 0.14 4.89
CA VAL A 223 7.11 -1.00 4.07
C VAL A 223 5.63 -0.85 3.76
N GLY A 224 4.81 -0.63 4.78
CA GLY A 224 3.38 -0.44 4.65
C GLY A 224 3.02 1.04 4.74
N ALA A 225 1.98 1.47 4.02
CA ALA A 225 1.35 2.76 4.22
C ALA A 225 -0.16 2.67 3.96
N ALA A 226 -0.91 3.61 4.50
CA ALA A 226 -2.33 3.76 4.24
C ALA A 226 -2.71 5.24 4.27
N TRP A 227 -3.66 5.58 3.40
CA TRP A 227 -4.29 6.88 3.32
C TRP A 227 -5.70 6.79 3.89
N GLY A 228 -6.12 7.81 4.65
CA GLY A 228 -7.46 7.87 5.21
C GLY A 228 -7.76 9.24 5.80
N ASP A 229 -9.01 9.66 5.71
CA ASP A 229 -9.51 10.87 6.36
C ASP A 229 -9.83 10.53 7.83
N ILE A 230 -8.85 10.70 8.70
CA ILE A 230 -8.91 10.27 10.11
C ILE A 230 -9.59 11.33 10.96
N ASN A 231 -9.49 12.59 10.56
CA ASN A 231 -10.06 13.73 11.29
C ASN A 231 -11.44 14.17 10.72
N ASN A 232 -11.89 13.57 9.61
CA ASN A 232 -13.14 13.84 8.90
C ASN A 232 -13.25 15.27 8.35
N ASP A 233 -12.13 15.81 7.86
CA ASP A 233 -12.05 17.14 7.23
C ASP A 233 -12.07 17.09 5.69
N GLY A 234 -12.10 15.88 5.12
CA GLY A 234 -12.10 15.64 3.68
C GLY A 234 -10.71 15.62 3.04
N ILE A 235 -9.64 15.75 3.82
CA ILE A 235 -8.25 15.64 3.39
C ILE A 235 -7.68 14.31 3.92
N LEU A 236 -6.88 13.62 3.10
CA LEU A 236 -6.31 12.35 3.50
C LEU A 236 -5.07 12.54 4.38
N GLU A 237 -5.10 11.93 5.56
CA GLU A 237 -3.92 11.67 6.36
C GLU A 237 -3.11 10.48 5.80
N LEU A 238 -1.82 10.44 6.12
CA LEU A 238 -0.91 9.37 5.75
C LEU A 238 -0.35 8.65 6.98
N TYR A 239 -0.59 7.35 7.09
CA TYR A 239 0.13 6.47 8.01
C TYR A 239 1.25 5.72 7.30
N VAL A 240 2.44 5.69 7.89
CA VAL A 240 3.61 4.95 7.42
C VAL A 240 4.05 3.95 8.47
N ALA A 241 4.07 2.67 8.10
CA ALA A 241 4.52 1.57 8.94
C ALA A 241 6.00 1.28 8.72
N HIS A 242 6.78 1.24 9.81
CA HIS A 242 8.21 1.02 9.80
C HIS A 242 8.58 -0.35 10.36
N TYR A 243 9.58 -0.98 9.76
CA TYR A 243 9.88 -2.36 10.07
C TYR A 243 10.87 -2.53 11.24
N ILE A 244 12.16 -2.41 10.98
CA ILE A 244 13.22 -2.67 11.95
C ILE A 244 14.46 -1.83 11.66
N ASP A 245 15.22 -1.54 12.72
CA ASP A 245 16.56 -0.96 12.63
C ASP A 245 17.54 -2.05 12.15
N TRP A 246 17.82 -2.02 10.86
CA TRP A 246 18.76 -2.91 10.20
C TRP A 246 19.76 -2.12 9.37
N SER A 247 21.01 -2.53 9.43
CA SER A 247 22.10 -2.09 8.57
C SER A 247 23.13 -3.21 8.45
N PHE A 248 24.09 -3.08 7.55
CA PHE A 248 25.21 -4.02 7.51
C PHE A 248 26.06 -4.02 8.79
N ASP A 249 26.10 -2.90 9.52
CA ASP A 249 26.86 -2.78 10.78
C ASP A 249 26.24 -3.58 11.93
N ASN A 250 24.92 -3.77 11.90
CA ASN A 250 24.18 -4.52 12.91
C ASN A 250 23.56 -5.82 12.38
N HIS A 251 24.12 -6.40 11.30
CA HIS A 251 23.65 -7.64 10.67
C HIS A 251 24.37 -8.89 11.23
N PRO A 252 23.81 -9.59 12.25
CA PRO A 252 24.49 -10.72 12.85
C PRO A 252 24.54 -11.94 11.92
N PHE A 253 25.49 -12.84 12.20
CA PHE A 253 25.49 -14.15 11.56
C PHE A 253 24.40 -15.03 12.18
N CYS A 254 23.33 -15.29 11.44
CA CYS A 254 22.27 -16.20 11.83
C CYS A 254 22.41 -17.54 11.13
N SER A 255 22.09 -18.61 11.86
CA SER A 255 22.06 -19.98 11.37
C SER A 255 20.76 -20.66 11.76
N GLY A 256 20.49 -21.84 11.20
CA GLY A 256 19.26 -22.64 11.43
C GLY A 256 18.95 -22.99 12.89
N LYS A 257 19.75 -22.56 13.86
CA LYS A 257 19.51 -22.74 15.30
C LYS A 257 19.14 -21.41 15.97
N ASN A 258 17.92 -21.36 16.53
CA ASN A 258 17.35 -20.33 17.42
C ASN A 258 17.39 -18.85 16.95
N THR A 259 18.06 -18.54 15.84
CA THR A 259 18.36 -17.18 15.36
C THR A 259 17.88 -16.94 13.93
N SER A 260 17.57 -18.00 13.18
CA SER A 260 16.99 -17.97 11.83
C SER A 260 15.45 -17.98 11.82
N PHE A 261 14.85 -17.44 10.76
CA PHE A 261 13.43 -17.61 10.42
C PHE A 261 13.01 -19.09 10.27
N LEU A 262 13.90 -19.96 9.80
CA LEU A 262 13.66 -21.39 9.59
C LEU A 262 14.09 -22.25 10.78
N ALA A 263 14.41 -21.64 11.93
CA ALA A 263 14.94 -22.37 13.06
C ALA A 263 13.99 -23.50 13.51
N ASN A 264 14.45 -24.75 13.43
CA ASN A 264 13.73 -25.89 13.97
C ASN A 264 14.16 -26.11 15.42
N PRO A 265 13.29 -25.89 16.42
CA PRO A 265 13.66 -26.06 17.83
C PRO A 265 13.98 -27.52 18.20
N ASN A 266 13.64 -28.49 17.33
CA ASN A 266 13.95 -29.90 17.51
C ASN A 266 15.19 -30.36 16.72
N ASP A 267 15.86 -29.46 16.00
CA ASP A 267 17.12 -29.80 15.35
C ASP A 267 18.24 -29.94 16.38
N THR A 268 18.59 -31.19 16.65
CA THR A 268 19.63 -31.59 17.60
C THR A 268 20.96 -31.87 16.91
N ASN A 269 21.06 -31.73 15.57
CA ASN A 269 22.28 -32.04 14.84
C ASN A 269 23.38 -31.03 15.22
N PRO A 270 24.44 -31.44 15.94
CA PRO A 270 25.48 -30.52 16.39
C PRO A 270 26.28 -29.91 15.22
N ASN A 271 26.22 -30.51 14.03
CA ASN A 271 26.93 -30.07 12.83
C ASN A 271 26.14 -29.10 11.93
N ASP A 272 24.87 -28.81 12.24
CA ASP A 272 24.05 -27.83 11.50
C ASP A 272 24.25 -26.39 12.02
N THR A 273 25.51 -26.00 12.19
CA THR A 273 25.89 -24.64 12.64
C THR A 273 26.45 -23.78 11.53
N ASN A 274 26.65 -24.35 10.33
CA ASN A 274 27.40 -23.73 9.25
C ASN A 274 26.55 -23.23 8.06
N ARG A 275 25.23 -23.42 8.08
CA ARG A 275 24.37 -22.84 7.06
C ARG A 275 23.98 -21.43 7.49
N ARG A 276 24.54 -20.44 6.81
CA ARG A 276 24.09 -19.04 6.92
C ARG A 276 22.63 -18.96 6.49
N ASP A 277 21.86 -18.22 7.25
CA ASP A 277 20.45 -18.02 7.01
C ASP A 277 20.05 -16.59 7.38
N THR A 278 18.86 -16.17 6.95
CA THR A 278 18.36 -14.86 7.31
C THR A 278 17.87 -14.84 8.75
N CYS A 279 18.26 -13.79 9.46
CA CYS A 279 17.93 -13.60 10.86
C CYS A 279 16.42 -13.47 11.11
N SER A 280 15.97 -13.92 12.28
CA SER A 280 14.64 -13.58 12.76
C SER A 280 14.53 -12.06 13.00
N PRO A 281 13.44 -11.40 12.58
CA PRO A 281 13.24 -9.97 12.85
C PRO A 281 13.17 -9.64 14.34
N ARG A 282 13.01 -10.65 15.21
CA ARG A 282 13.05 -10.50 16.68
C ARG A 282 14.40 -9.98 17.20
N LEU A 283 15.48 -10.16 16.44
CA LEU A 283 16.83 -9.75 16.82
C LEU A 283 17.09 -8.25 16.60
N PHE A 284 16.25 -7.57 15.83
CA PHE A 284 16.41 -6.16 15.51
C PHE A 284 15.46 -5.29 16.35
N ALA A 285 15.89 -4.08 16.65
CA ALA A 285 15.04 -3.10 17.30
C ALA A 285 13.90 -2.70 16.34
N PRO A 286 12.67 -2.51 16.83
CA PRO A 286 11.59 -1.98 16.02
C PRO A 286 11.83 -0.49 15.70
N LEU A 287 11.34 -0.04 14.55
CA LEU A 287 11.27 1.38 14.20
C LEU A 287 9.87 1.93 14.51
N PRO A 288 9.75 3.21 14.90
CA PRO A 288 8.46 3.78 15.27
C PRO A 288 7.67 4.24 14.04
N ASP A 289 6.48 3.68 13.85
CA ASP A 289 5.50 4.11 12.84
C ASP A 289 5.18 5.62 12.92
N GLN A 290 4.69 6.18 11.82
CA GLN A 290 4.32 7.59 11.70
C GLN A 290 2.89 7.79 11.21
N LEU A 291 2.26 8.84 11.73
CA LEU A 291 1.04 9.40 11.20
C LEU A 291 1.28 10.87 10.86
N PHE A 292 0.95 11.24 9.63
CA PHE A 292 1.09 12.59 9.10
C PHE A 292 -0.27 13.18 8.75
N GLN A 293 -0.52 14.39 9.21
CA GLN A 293 -1.64 15.24 8.78
C GLN A 293 -1.19 16.17 7.67
N PHE A 294 -1.98 16.27 6.61
CA PHE A 294 -1.76 17.26 5.57
C PHE A 294 -2.46 18.56 5.98
N ASP A 295 -1.68 19.62 6.22
CA ASP A 295 -2.18 20.87 6.81
C ASP A 295 -2.68 21.88 5.76
N ASP A 296 -3.38 22.91 6.23
CA ASP A 296 -3.89 24.02 5.39
C ASP A 296 -2.78 24.79 4.63
N ASN A 297 -1.50 24.60 4.99
CA ASN A 297 -0.37 25.20 4.27
C ASN A 297 0.15 24.29 3.14
N GLY A 298 -0.52 23.16 2.89
CA GLY A 298 -0.13 22.16 1.91
C GLY A 298 1.11 21.38 2.33
N ARG A 299 1.26 21.03 3.62
CA ARG A 299 2.42 20.31 4.13
C ARG A 299 2.03 19.17 5.07
N PHE A 300 2.79 18.09 5.04
CA PHE A 300 2.70 17.01 6.00
C PHE A 300 3.32 17.42 7.35
N VAL A 301 2.56 17.18 8.42
CA VAL A 301 2.94 17.40 9.81
C VAL A 301 2.87 16.07 10.55
N ASP A 302 3.97 15.65 11.17
CA ASP A 302 3.99 14.44 12.01
C ASP A 302 3.14 14.69 13.27
N ILE A 303 2.00 14.00 13.35
CA ILE A 303 1.07 14.03 14.47
C ILE A 303 1.10 12.74 15.30
N SER A 304 2.12 11.89 15.11
CA SER A 304 2.17 10.54 15.70
C SER A 304 2.11 10.56 17.22
N GLN A 305 2.67 11.57 17.87
CA GLN A 305 2.62 11.69 19.33
C GLN A 305 1.23 12.15 19.80
N GLN A 306 0.64 13.10 19.10
CA GLN A 306 -0.69 13.66 19.37
C GLN A 306 -1.77 12.59 19.19
N ALA A 307 -1.65 11.78 18.14
CA ALA A 307 -2.51 10.65 17.83
C ALA A 307 -2.25 9.41 18.72
N GLY A 308 -1.23 9.43 19.57
CA GLY A 308 -0.92 8.32 20.48
C GLY A 308 -0.28 7.09 19.82
N ILE A 309 0.05 7.16 18.53
CA ILE A 309 0.86 6.16 17.80
C ILE A 309 2.24 6.04 18.45
N ARG A 310 2.88 7.19 18.74
CA ARG A 310 4.16 7.27 19.46
C ARG A 310 3.92 7.70 20.91
N THR A 311 4.05 6.75 21.84
CA THR A 311 3.92 7.06 23.28
C THR A 311 5.26 7.39 23.93
N THR A 312 5.28 8.29 24.91
CA THR A 312 6.48 8.77 25.64
C THR A 312 7.01 7.79 26.70
N ASN A 313 6.33 6.67 26.96
CA ASN A 313 6.54 5.83 28.14
C ASN A 313 7.25 4.48 27.86
N ASN A 314 8.19 4.42 26.92
CA ASN A 314 8.93 3.18 26.57
C ASN A 314 8.03 2.00 26.15
N LYS A 315 6.87 2.27 25.52
CA LYS A 315 6.07 1.20 24.88
C LYS A 315 6.90 0.65 23.72
N GLN A 316 7.05 -0.66 23.63
CA GLN A 316 7.78 -1.29 22.52
C GLN A 316 7.05 -0.95 21.21
N TYR A 317 7.76 -0.31 20.28
CA TYR A 317 7.26 -0.11 18.92
C TYR A 317 7.03 -1.46 18.23
N GLY A 318 6.06 -1.48 17.32
CA GLY A 318 5.80 -2.63 16.47
C GLY A 318 6.89 -2.82 15.41
N LYS A 319 6.88 -3.97 14.75
CA LYS A 319 7.67 -4.20 13.54
C LYS A 319 6.73 -4.19 12.35
N GLY A 320 6.29 -2.99 11.97
CA GLY A 320 5.26 -2.74 10.97
C GLY A 320 5.68 -3.26 9.59
N LEU A 321 4.81 -4.05 8.97
CA LEU A 321 4.99 -4.53 7.59
C LEU A 321 3.83 -4.11 6.67
N GLY A 322 2.66 -3.86 7.25
CA GLY A 322 1.45 -3.50 6.54
C GLY A 322 0.50 -2.81 7.50
N VAL A 323 -0.36 -1.99 6.92
CA VAL A 323 -1.42 -1.25 7.60
C VAL A 323 -2.66 -1.34 6.74
N LEU A 324 -3.83 -1.35 7.39
CA LEU A 324 -5.14 -1.24 6.77
C LEU A 324 -5.86 -0.14 7.55
N MET A 325 -6.45 0.81 6.82
CA MET A 325 -7.39 1.78 7.34
C MET A 325 -8.77 1.43 6.83
N ALA A 326 -9.73 1.33 7.73
CA ALA A 326 -11.14 1.11 7.41
C ALA A 326 -11.98 1.42 8.64
N ASP A 327 -13.24 1.77 8.43
CA ASP A 327 -14.26 1.73 9.50
C ASP A 327 -14.63 0.26 9.75
N LEU A 328 -13.99 -0.37 10.75
CA LEU A 328 -14.13 -1.79 11.04
C LEU A 328 -15.30 -2.08 11.98
N ASP A 329 -15.69 -1.11 12.80
CA ASP A 329 -16.79 -1.25 13.75
C ASP A 329 -18.09 -0.53 13.35
N LEU A 330 -18.07 0.15 12.21
CA LEU A 330 -19.18 0.84 11.55
C LEU A 330 -19.70 2.05 12.33
N ASP A 331 -18.83 2.75 13.06
CA ASP A 331 -19.18 3.96 13.80
C ASP A 331 -18.97 5.26 13.00
N GLY A 332 -18.39 5.16 11.80
CA GLY A 332 -18.17 6.25 10.87
C GLY A 332 -16.78 6.88 10.95
N ASP A 333 -15.94 6.45 11.89
CA ASP A 333 -14.54 6.87 11.99
C ASP A 333 -13.61 5.82 11.34
N ILE A 334 -12.40 6.22 10.94
CA ILE A 334 -11.40 5.29 10.39
C ILE A 334 -10.57 4.69 11.54
N ASP A 335 -10.51 3.34 11.61
CA ASP A 335 -9.71 2.58 12.58
C ASP A 335 -8.25 2.33 12.18
#